data_AF-A0A2N2IUI5-F1
#
_entry.id   AF-A0A2N2IUI5-F1
#
_cell.length_a   1.000
_cell.length_b   1.000
_cell.length_c   1.000
_cell.angle_alpha   90.00
_cell.angle_beta   90.00
_cell.angle_gamma   90.00
#
_symmetry.space_group_name_H-M   'P 1'
#
loop_
_entity.id
_entity.type
_entity.pdbx_description
1 polymer ?
#
loop_
_entity_poly.entity_id
_entity_poly.type
_entity_poly.pdbx_seq_one_letter_code
_entity_poly.pdbx_strand_id
1 'polypeptide(L)'
;MKILLKLAAAVLLTLSVPMPAFSQMMDMPMRQQGGGPGPMMMGMGNMDMMGEMMGMCLIQAEKMGLTDEQIVKMKPGHSEMQKKQARFKADLKIAEIELRDILEVKDFDLEKASAAARKIGEIQVAHHLEMLQAMKAMRAIITDEQFKKMKKMMPVKTGAKKPAKTIKK
;
A
#
# COMPACT_ATOMS: atom_id res chain seq x y z
N MET A 1 55.22 28.79 9.84
CA MET A 1 56.07 29.69 9.01
C MET A 1 57.10 28.81 8.32
N LYS A 2 57.21 28.67 7.00
CA LYS A 2 56.93 29.59 5.89
C LYS A 2 56.46 28.79 4.66
N ILE A 3 55.52 29.41 3.95
CA ILE A 3 54.97 29.03 2.65
C ILE A 3 55.97 29.48 1.56
N LEU A 4 56.20 28.66 0.54
CA LEU A 4 56.81 28.97 -0.77
C LEU A 4 56.15 27.97 -1.76
N LEU A 5 55.17 28.26 -2.64
CA LEU A 5 54.98 29.36 -3.61
C LEU A 5 56.25 29.54 -4.47
N LYS A 6 56.36 29.29 -5.77
CA LYS A 6 55.50 28.91 -6.93
C LYS A 6 56.47 28.24 -7.97
N LEU A 7 56.10 27.50 -9.01
CA LEU A 7 55.47 27.99 -10.26
C LEU A 7 55.35 26.82 -11.27
N ALA A 8 54.18 26.78 -11.91
CA ALA A 8 53.91 26.46 -13.32
C ALA A 8 54.34 25.12 -13.94
N ALA A 9 53.35 24.31 -14.31
CA ALA A 9 53.03 24.08 -15.73
C ALA A 9 51.58 23.61 -15.86
N ALA A 10 50.77 24.41 -16.55
CA ALA A 10 49.45 24.04 -17.00
C ALA A 10 49.58 23.02 -18.14
N VAL A 11 48.91 21.86 -18.03
CA VAL A 11 48.49 21.08 -19.19
C VAL A 11 47.00 20.81 -19.02
N LEU A 12 46.23 21.69 -19.64
CA LEU A 12 44.81 21.53 -19.88
C LEU A 12 44.67 20.45 -20.96
N LEU A 13 44.40 19.20 -20.57
CA LEU A 13 44.04 18.13 -21.49
C LEU A 13 42.55 17.86 -21.31
N THR A 14 41.75 18.66 -22.00
CA THR A 14 40.31 18.47 -22.16
C THR A 14 40.07 17.20 -22.96
N LEU A 15 39.96 16.06 -22.27
CA LEU A 15 39.27 14.90 -22.81
C LEU A 15 37.78 15.21 -22.80
N SER A 16 37.32 15.84 -23.88
CA SER A 16 35.91 15.93 -24.23
C SER A 16 35.40 14.53 -24.54
N VAL A 17 35.01 13.78 -23.51
CA VAL A 17 34.19 12.59 -23.71
C VAL A 17 32.80 13.11 -24.09
N PRO A 18 32.26 12.80 -25.28
CA PRO A 18 30.89 13.18 -25.61
C PRO A 18 29.96 12.46 -24.62
N MET A 19 29.38 13.23 -23.69
CA MET A 19 28.18 12.82 -22.96
C MET A 19 27.12 12.48 -24.03
N PRO A 20 26.56 11.26 -24.06
CA PRO A 20 25.36 11.00 -24.82
C PRO A 20 24.30 11.99 -24.34
N ALA A 21 23.85 12.85 -25.24
CA ALA A 21 22.79 13.81 -24.96
C ALA A 21 21.56 13.03 -24.46
N PHE A 22 21.22 13.22 -23.20
CA PHE A 22 20.02 12.70 -22.54
C PHE A 22 18.74 13.42 -23.03
N SER A 23 18.70 13.82 -24.30
CA SER A 23 17.69 14.73 -24.86
C SER A 23 16.88 14.13 -26.02
N GLN A 24 16.84 12.81 -26.16
CA GLN A 24 15.96 12.13 -27.13
C GLN A 24 15.16 10.97 -26.51
N MET A 25 14.69 11.15 -25.28
CA MET A 25 13.72 10.22 -24.67
C MET A 25 12.42 10.95 -24.30
N MET A 26 11.84 11.73 -25.21
CA MET A 26 10.46 12.21 -25.11
C MET A 26 9.88 12.43 -26.51
N ASP A 27 9.80 11.36 -27.31
CA ASP A 27 8.93 11.36 -28.49
C ASP A 27 8.48 9.94 -28.85
N MET A 28 8.05 9.19 -27.84
CA MET A 28 7.22 8.01 -28.09
C MET A 28 5.77 8.48 -28.22
N PRO A 29 5.12 8.31 -29.39
CA PRO A 29 3.68 8.53 -29.49
C PRO A 29 3.01 7.56 -28.52
N MET A 30 2.39 8.12 -27.48
CA MET A 30 1.46 7.42 -26.61
C MET A 30 0.35 6.85 -27.49
N ARG A 31 0.55 5.62 -27.99
CA ARG A 31 -0.56 4.82 -28.50
C ARG A 31 -1.51 4.67 -27.34
N GLN A 32 -2.60 5.40 -27.44
CA GLN A 32 -3.82 5.26 -26.67
C GLN A 32 -4.34 3.83 -26.89
N GLN A 33 -3.71 2.87 -26.25
CA GLN A 33 -4.23 1.53 -26.09
C GLN A 33 -5.15 1.62 -24.88
N GLY A 34 -6.43 1.74 -25.17
CA GLY A 34 -7.50 1.65 -24.19
C GLY A 34 -7.43 0.32 -23.47
N GLY A 35 -6.68 0.28 -22.38
CA GLY A 35 -6.81 -0.68 -21.31
C GLY A 35 -7.37 0.10 -20.13
N GLY A 36 -8.70 0.20 -20.06
CA GLY A 36 -9.36 0.63 -18.82
C GLY A 36 -8.89 -0.23 -17.64
N PRO A 37 -9.09 0.20 -16.39
CA PRO A 37 -8.59 -0.51 -15.21
C PRO A 37 -8.94 -2.00 -15.32
N GLY A 38 -7.96 -2.82 -15.68
CA GLY A 38 -8.17 -4.25 -15.85
C GLY A 38 -8.64 -4.82 -14.51
N PRO A 39 -9.59 -5.75 -14.47
CA PRO A 39 -9.98 -6.42 -13.25
C PRO A 39 -8.89 -7.44 -12.85
N MET A 40 -7.69 -6.97 -12.51
CA MET A 40 -6.53 -7.77 -12.11
C MET A 40 -5.99 -7.36 -10.73
N MET A 41 -6.87 -6.90 -9.83
CA MET A 41 -6.61 -6.76 -8.38
C MET A 41 -7.88 -7.15 -7.59
N MET A 42 -8.47 -8.30 -7.91
CA MET A 42 -9.52 -8.92 -7.07
C MET A 42 -8.86 -9.69 -5.93
N GLY A 43 -8.44 -9.01 -4.86
CA GLY A 43 -7.90 -9.70 -3.68
C GLY A 43 -7.52 -8.82 -2.50
N MET A 44 -6.90 -7.66 -2.75
CA MET A 44 -6.36 -6.81 -1.66
C MET A 44 -7.30 -5.66 -1.23
N GLY A 45 -8.21 -5.22 -2.12
CA GLY A 45 -9.03 -4.03 -1.85
C GLY A 45 -10.03 -4.13 -0.69
N ASN A 46 -10.34 -5.33 -0.19
CA ASN A 46 -11.28 -5.50 0.93
C ASN A 46 -10.59 -5.48 2.31
N MET A 47 -9.32 -5.85 2.40
CA MET A 47 -8.61 -5.93 3.69
C MET A 47 -7.99 -4.59 4.07
N ASP A 48 -7.49 -3.81 3.10
CA ASP A 48 -7.04 -2.43 3.35
C ASP A 48 -8.19 -1.55 3.87
N MET A 49 -9.42 -1.79 3.39
CA MET A 49 -10.63 -1.11 3.87
C MET A 49 -10.96 -1.45 5.33
N MET A 50 -10.46 -2.57 5.86
CA MET A 50 -10.62 -2.91 7.29
C MET A 50 -9.78 -1.99 8.17
N GLY A 51 -8.61 -1.54 7.70
CA GLY A 51 -7.77 -0.56 8.38
C GLY A 51 -8.42 0.83 8.49
N GLU A 52 -9.40 1.14 7.63
CA GLU A 52 -10.14 2.40 7.69
C GLU A 52 -11.42 2.31 8.53
N MET A 53 -11.78 1.09 8.95
CA MET A 53 -13.07 0.78 9.57
C MET A 53 -13.29 1.52 10.89
N MET A 54 -12.30 1.50 11.79
CA MET A 54 -12.36 2.21 13.06
C MET A 54 -12.49 3.73 12.83
N GLY A 55 -11.80 4.26 11.83
CA GLY A 55 -11.86 5.67 11.45
C GLY A 55 -13.25 6.06 10.96
N MET A 56 -13.85 5.24 10.09
CA MET A 56 -15.21 5.46 9.62
C MET A 56 -16.24 5.44 10.76
N CYS A 57 -16.10 4.52 11.71
CA CYS A 57 -16.94 4.47 12.90
C CYS A 57 -16.84 5.76 13.74
N LEU A 58 -15.64 6.31 13.89
CA LEU A 58 -15.41 7.58 14.59
C LEU A 58 -16.00 8.77 13.82
N ILE A 59 -15.85 8.80 12.49
CA ILE A 59 -16.43 9.85 11.63
C ILE A 59 -17.97 9.80 11.66
N GLN A 60 -18.56 8.61 11.71
CA GLN A 60 -20.01 8.40 11.74
C GLN A 60 -20.53 8.15 13.17
N ALA A 61 -19.82 8.62 14.20
CA ALA A 61 -20.13 8.33 15.60
C ALA A 61 -21.58 8.66 15.97
N GLU A 62 -22.06 9.84 15.57
CA GLU A 62 -23.45 10.27 15.80
C GLU A 62 -24.47 9.36 15.13
N LYS A 63 -24.25 8.99 13.86
CA LYS A 63 -25.16 8.11 13.11
C LYS A 63 -25.18 6.69 13.66
N MET A 64 -24.04 6.23 14.17
CA MET A 64 -23.97 4.97 14.90
C MET A 64 -24.63 5.05 16.28
N GLY A 65 -24.68 6.24 16.87
CA GLY A 65 -25.07 6.46 18.26
C GLY A 65 -24.00 5.96 19.22
N LEU A 66 -22.72 6.22 18.91
CA LEU A 66 -21.62 5.93 19.83
C LEU A 66 -21.68 6.85 21.04
N THR A 67 -21.42 6.29 22.22
CA THR A 67 -21.26 7.09 23.44
C THR A 67 -19.86 7.72 23.49
N ASP A 68 -19.71 8.78 24.29
CA ASP A 68 -18.41 9.41 24.52
C ASP A 68 -17.37 8.42 25.05
N GLU A 69 -17.79 7.51 25.93
CA GLU A 69 -16.93 6.46 26.47
C GLU A 69 -16.43 5.52 25.36
N GLN A 70 -17.31 5.12 24.44
CA GLN A 70 -16.93 4.29 23.29
C GLN A 70 -15.95 5.03 22.37
N ILE A 71 -16.21 6.30 22.08
CA ILE A 71 -15.32 7.15 21.27
C ILE A 71 -13.93 7.25 21.91
N VAL A 72 -13.86 7.50 23.22
CA VAL A 72 -12.60 7.58 23.97
C VAL A 72 -11.84 6.25 23.90
N LYS A 73 -12.53 5.11 24.04
CA LYS A 73 -11.91 3.77 23.92
C LYS A 73 -11.41 3.46 22.49
N MET A 74 -12.06 3.99 21.46
CA MET A 74 -11.72 3.71 20.06
C MET A 74 -10.55 4.55 19.53
N LYS A 75 -10.38 5.80 20.01
CA LYS A 75 -9.36 6.74 19.51
C LYS A 75 -7.92 6.19 19.55
N PRO A 76 -7.44 5.58 20.66
CA PRO A 76 -6.09 5.02 20.71
C PRO A 76 -5.88 3.91 19.69
N GLY A 77 -6.84 2.98 19.60
CA GLY A 77 -6.79 1.87 18.64
C GLY A 77 -6.79 2.37 17.19
N HIS A 78 -7.54 3.42 16.88
CA HIS A 78 -7.51 4.05 15.56
C HIS A 78 -6.13 4.66 15.23
N SER A 79 -5.54 5.40 16.17
CA SER A 79 -4.23 6.01 15.98
C SER A 79 -3.12 4.96 15.81
N GLU A 80 -3.15 3.90 16.61
CA GLU A 80 -2.20 2.79 16.49
C GLU A 80 -2.31 2.10 15.13
N MET A 81 -3.54 1.84 14.69
CA MET A 81 -3.81 1.22 13.39
C MET A 81 -3.32 2.09 12.23
N GLN A 82 -3.49 3.41 12.27
CA GLN A 82 -2.91 4.30 11.24
C GLN A 82 -1.40 4.21 11.18
N LYS A 83 -0.72 4.17 12.33
CA LYS A 83 0.75 4.01 12.39
C LYS A 83 1.19 2.67 11.80
N LYS A 84 0.48 1.58 12.14
CA LYS A 84 0.72 0.24 11.60
C LYS A 84 0.49 0.19 10.10
N GLN A 85 -0.59 0.78 9.59
CA GLN A 85 -0.88 0.86 8.16
C GLN A 85 0.22 1.62 7.40
N ALA A 86 0.71 2.73 7.96
CA ALA A 86 1.78 3.50 7.34
C ALA A 86 3.09 2.70 7.25
N ARG A 87 3.44 1.97 8.32
CA ARG A 87 4.61 1.06 8.33
C ARG A 87 4.46 -0.07 7.33
N PHE A 88 3.31 -0.76 7.35
CA PHE A 88 2.99 -1.81 6.39
C PHE A 88 3.16 -1.33 4.95
N LYS A 89 2.60 -0.17 4.59
CA LYS A 89 2.74 0.40 3.24
C LYS A 89 4.20 0.68 2.88
N ALA A 90 4.99 1.18 3.82
CA ALA A 90 6.41 1.44 3.61
C ALA A 90 7.20 0.13 3.43
N ASP A 91 7.03 -0.83 4.34
CA ASP A 91 7.75 -2.10 4.34
C ASP A 91 7.41 -2.93 3.09
N LEU A 92 6.12 -2.99 2.73
CA LEU A 92 5.66 -3.62 1.51
C LEU A 92 6.30 -2.96 0.28
N LYS A 93 6.30 -1.63 0.22
CA LYS A 93 6.87 -0.90 -0.91
C LYS A 93 8.37 -1.14 -1.04
N ILE A 94 9.10 -1.19 0.07
CA ILE A 94 10.53 -1.51 0.09
C ILE A 94 10.76 -2.92 -0.45
N ALA A 95 10.03 -3.92 0.04
CA ALA A 95 10.17 -5.30 -0.42
C ALA A 95 9.82 -5.47 -1.92
N GLU A 96 8.84 -4.73 -2.43
CA GLU A 96 8.52 -4.67 -3.87
C GLU A 96 9.62 -4.00 -4.70
N ILE A 97 10.35 -3.03 -4.14
CA ILE A 97 11.51 -2.42 -4.82
C ILE A 97 12.66 -3.42 -4.83
N GLU A 98 12.97 -4.05 -3.70
CA GLU A 98 14.01 -5.09 -3.61
C GLU A 98 13.79 -6.23 -4.60
N LEU A 99 12.55 -6.72 -4.74
CA LEU A 99 12.21 -7.73 -5.74
C LEU A 99 12.41 -7.21 -7.17
N ARG A 100 12.02 -5.97 -7.45
CA ARG A 100 12.18 -5.35 -8.78
C ARG A 100 13.65 -5.25 -9.16
N ASP A 101 14.51 -4.84 -8.22
CA ASP A 101 15.94 -4.67 -8.44
C ASP A 101 16.62 -6.02 -8.76
N ILE A 102 16.18 -7.11 -8.10
CA ILE A 102 16.64 -8.47 -8.42
C ILE A 102 16.28 -8.85 -9.86
N LEU A 103 15.07 -8.49 -10.31
CA LEU A 103 14.53 -8.83 -11.63
C LEU A 103 15.00 -7.91 -12.77
N GLU A 104 15.79 -6.88 -12.49
CA GLU A 104 16.25 -5.91 -13.50
C GLU A 104 17.22 -6.52 -14.51
N VAL A 105 17.96 -7.57 -14.10
CA VAL A 105 18.92 -8.28 -14.95
C VAL A 105 18.28 -9.46 -15.68
N LYS A 106 18.75 -9.75 -16.91
CA LYS A 106 18.20 -10.81 -17.77
C LYS A 106 18.30 -12.21 -17.15
N ASP A 107 19.40 -12.50 -16.48
CA ASP A 107 19.69 -13.77 -15.80
C ASP A 107 19.68 -13.56 -14.29
N PHE A 108 18.49 -13.25 -13.75
CA PHE A 108 18.33 -12.98 -12.33
C PHE A 108 18.42 -14.27 -11.50
N ASP A 109 18.83 -14.10 -10.25
CA ASP A 109 18.92 -15.19 -9.28
C ASP A 109 17.51 -15.57 -8.79
N LEU A 110 17.01 -16.72 -9.25
CA LEU A 110 15.66 -17.22 -8.91
C LEU A 110 15.48 -17.47 -7.42
N GLU A 111 16.53 -17.89 -6.70
CA GLU A 111 16.45 -18.14 -5.26
C GLU A 111 16.28 -16.81 -4.50
N LYS A 112 17.04 -15.77 -4.89
CA LYS A 112 16.86 -14.43 -4.32
C LYS A 112 15.49 -13.84 -4.63
N ALA A 113 15.02 -13.98 -5.87
CA ALA A 113 13.68 -13.51 -6.25
C ALA A 113 12.59 -14.23 -5.45
N SER A 114 12.73 -15.54 -5.26
CA SER A 114 11.79 -16.36 -4.47
C SER A 114 11.79 -15.95 -2.99
N ALA A 115 12.96 -15.68 -2.40
CA ALA A 115 13.05 -15.19 -1.03
C ALA A 115 12.40 -13.80 -0.87
N ALA A 116 12.63 -12.87 -1.80
CA ALA A 116 12.01 -11.56 -1.79
C ALA A 116 10.48 -11.64 -1.94
N ALA A 117 9.98 -12.52 -2.82
CA ALA A 117 8.54 -12.77 -2.98
C ALA A 117 7.91 -13.34 -1.70
N ARG A 118 8.60 -14.25 -0.99
CA ARG A 118 8.14 -14.77 0.30
C ARG A 118 8.07 -13.67 1.36
N LYS A 119 9.08 -12.80 1.46
CA LYS A 119 9.08 -11.65 2.36
C LYS A 119 7.88 -10.73 2.13
N ILE A 120 7.53 -10.45 0.87
CA ILE A 120 6.30 -9.70 0.52
C ILE A 120 5.06 -10.40 1.10
N GLY A 121 4.93 -11.71 0.89
CA GLY A 121 3.81 -12.49 1.41
C GLY A 121 3.73 -12.47 2.95
N GLU A 122 4.86 -12.59 3.64
CA GLU A 122 4.94 -12.50 5.10
C GLU A 122 4.49 -11.14 5.63
N ILE A 123 4.92 -10.05 5.00
CA ILE A 123 4.49 -8.68 5.33
C ILE A 123 2.96 -8.54 5.18
N GLN A 124 2.39 -9.06 4.09
CA GLN A 124 0.94 -9.04 3.86
C GLN A 124 0.17 -9.87 4.88
N VAL A 125 0.64 -11.08 5.20
CA VAL A 125 0.00 -11.95 6.20
C VAL A 125 0.03 -11.29 7.58
N ALA A 126 1.18 -10.75 7.99
CA ALA A 126 1.32 -10.06 9.26
C ALA A 126 0.32 -8.89 9.35
N HIS A 127 0.23 -8.07 8.31
CA HIS A 127 -0.73 -6.97 8.25
C HIS A 127 -2.19 -7.42 8.36
N HIS A 128 -2.58 -8.46 7.62
CA HIS A 128 -3.93 -9.00 7.69
C HIS A 128 -4.29 -9.54 9.08
N LEU A 129 -3.34 -10.18 9.78
CA LEU A 129 -3.54 -10.64 11.16
C LEU A 129 -3.75 -9.47 12.12
N GLU A 130 -2.99 -8.39 11.97
CA GLU A 130 -3.21 -7.17 12.76
C GLU A 130 -4.59 -6.54 12.50
N MET A 131 -5.03 -6.50 11.24
CA MET A 131 -6.37 -5.99 10.90
C MET A 131 -7.48 -6.84 11.53
N LEU A 132 -7.36 -8.17 11.52
CA LEU A 132 -8.32 -9.06 12.17
C LEU A 132 -8.40 -8.83 13.68
N GLN A 133 -7.25 -8.62 14.33
CA GLN A 133 -7.19 -8.29 15.76
C GLN A 133 -7.84 -6.94 16.06
N ALA A 134 -7.51 -5.91 15.27
CA ALA A 134 -8.08 -4.57 15.42
C ALA A 134 -9.61 -4.58 15.21
N MET A 135 -10.10 -5.32 14.22
CA MET A 135 -11.54 -5.52 14.01
C MET A 135 -12.21 -6.19 15.20
N LYS A 136 -11.60 -7.25 15.75
CA LYS A 136 -12.14 -7.94 16.93
C LYS A 136 -12.22 -7.00 18.13
N ALA A 137 -11.16 -6.23 18.37
CA ALA A 137 -11.12 -5.24 19.45
C ALA A 137 -12.18 -4.14 19.26
N MET A 138 -12.32 -3.60 18.05
CA MET A 138 -13.35 -2.62 17.73
C MET A 138 -14.76 -3.14 18.00
N ARG A 139 -15.05 -4.36 17.54
CA ARG A 139 -16.38 -4.97 17.69
C ARG A 139 -16.75 -5.22 19.15
N ALA A 140 -15.75 -5.38 20.03
CA ALA A 140 -15.98 -5.50 21.47
C ALA A 140 -16.36 -4.16 22.15
N ILE A 141 -16.11 -3.02 21.50
CA ILE A 141 -16.44 -1.69 22.05
C ILE A 141 -17.89 -1.29 21.74
N ILE A 142 -18.43 -1.75 20.61
CA ILE A 142 -19.75 -1.39 20.11
C ILE A 142 -20.80 -2.43 20.48
N THR A 143 -22.07 -2.03 20.59
CA THR A 143 -23.20 -2.92 20.84
C THR A 143 -23.62 -3.68 19.58
N ASP A 144 -24.43 -4.72 19.72
CA ASP A 144 -24.99 -5.47 18.59
C ASP A 144 -25.81 -4.59 17.64
N GLU A 145 -26.52 -3.59 18.18
CA GLU A 145 -27.29 -2.64 17.37
C GLU A 145 -26.38 -1.72 16.56
N GLN A 146 -25.33 -1.19 17.21
CA GLN A 146 -24.30 -0.38 16.55
C GLN A 146 -23.54 -1.20 15.50
N PHE A 147 -23.26 -2.47 15.77
CA PHE A 147 -22.66 -3.41 14.82
C PHE A 147 -23.53 -3.64 13.58
N LYS A 148 -24.85 -3.76 13.75
CA LYS A 148 -25.80 -3.84 12.62
C LYS A 148 -25.80 -2.55 11.80
N LYS A 149 -25.75 -1.37 12.43
CA LYS A 149 -25.62 -0.08 11.72
C LYS A 149 -24.31 0.01 10.94
N MET A 150 -23.20 -0.35 11.58
CA MET A 150 -21.87 -0.41 10.98
C MET A 150 -21.84 -1.30 9.72
N LYS A 151 -22.45 -2.49 9.78
CA LYS A 151 -22.59 -3.39 8.61
C LYS A 151 -23.38 -2.78 7.44
N LYS A 152 -24.38 -1.94 7.72
CA LYS A 152 -25.16 -1.28 6.66
C LYS A 152 -24.38 -0.15 5.98
N MET A 153 -23.53 0.54 6.73
CA MET A 153 -22.68 1.61 6.20
C MET A 153 -21.50 1.09 5.39
N MET A 154 -21.08 -0.16 5.63
CA MET A 154 -20.06 -0.83 4.86
C MET A 154 -20.66 -1.99 4.08
N PRO A 155 -21.03 -1.79 2.79
CA PRO A 155 -21.19 -2.92 1.89
C PRO A 155 -19.79 -3.50 1.65
N VAL A 156 -19.31 -4.32 2.60
CA VAL A 156 -18.35 -5.36 2.26
C VAL A 156 -19.05 -6.12 1.16
N LYS A 157 -18.53 -6.03 -0.08
CA LYS A 157 -18.95 -6.92 -1.15
C LYS A 157 -18.52 -8.32 -0.74
N THR A 158 -19.25 -8.92 0.20
CA THR A 158 -19.30 -10.37 0.31
C THR A 158 -19.80 -10.82 -1.05
N GLY A 159 -19.09 -11.73 -1.69
CA GLY A 159 -19.42 -12.29 -3.00
C GLY A 159 -20.70 -13.12 -2.99
N ALA A 160 -21.75 -12.68 -2.28
CA ALA A 160 -23.09 -13.19 -2.39
C ALA A 160 -23.58 -12.85 -3.80
N LYS A 161 -23.34 -13.77 -4.74
CA LYS A 161 -24.07 -13.83 -6.01
C LYS A 161 -25.55 -13.62 -5.69
N LYS A 162 -26.15 -12.56 -6.24
CA LYS A 162 -27.60 -12.39 -6.24
C LYS A 162 -28.21 -13.73 -6.69
N PRO A 163 -29.22 -14.29 -6.00
CA PRO A 163 -29.87 -15.50 -6.48
C PRO A 163 -30.39 -15.22 -7.89
N ALA A 164 -29.95 -16.05 -8.84
CA ALA A 164 -30.43 -15.99 -10.21
C ALA A 164 -31.96 -16.06 -10.16
N LYS A 165 -32.64 -15.08 -10.78
CA LYS A 165 -34.08 -15.15 -10.98
C LYS A 165 -34.36 -16.44 -11.74
N THR A 166 -34.98 -17.41 -11.07
CA THR A 166 -35.48 -18.62 -11.72
C THR A 166 -36.45 -18.18 -12.81
N ILE A 167 -36.05 -18.33 -14.07
CA ILE A 167 -36.95 -18.24 -15.20
C ILE A 167 -37.86 -19.46 -15.07
N LYS A 168 -39.12 -19.24 -14.67
CA LYS A 168 -40.15 -20.27 -14.76
C LYS A 168 -40.35 -20.55 -16.25
N LYS A 169 -40.17 -21.82 -16.63
CA LYS A 169 -40.58 -22.33 -17.95
C LYS A 169 -42.09 -22.34 -18.06
#